data_AF-A0A7W0VDZ5-F1
#
_entry.id   AF-A0A7W0VDZ5-F1
#
_cell.length_a   1.000
_cell.length_b   1.000
_cell.length_c   1.000
_cell.angle_alpha   90.00
_cell.angle_beta   90.00
_cell.angle_gamma   90.00
#
_symmetry.space_group_name_H-M   'P 1'
#
loop_
_entity.id
_entity.type
_entity.pdbx_description
1 polymer ?
#
loop_
_entity_poly.entity_id
_entity_poly.type
_entity_poly.pdbx_seq_one_letter_code
_entity_poly.pdbx_strand_id
1 'polypeptide(L)'
;MRAVVLLAFASLASTAVAQPAGRIAGKVTVSEADGTQAVGAETVVYVVGFTEPPGSLTGTSVATIAQKGRRFVPDLLAITVGDKVAFPNGDPFLHNVFSQSTARKFDLGSFKKGETKQKEFPTPGVIDVYCNIHPEMAATILVLPNRRHTRTRPDGTFTLDGVPPGTWTVFAYTRRATRPVSAKVTVTTGADTTINLALSRGAEPEHLNKYGEKYRPSVTTYR
;
A
#
# COMPACT_ATOMS: atom_id res chain seq x y z
N MET A 1 46.23 46.95 18.93
CA MET A 1 45.38 46.75 17.72
C MET A 1 45.39 45.26 17.39
N ARG A 2 44.25 44.56 17.52
CA ARG A 2 44.11 43.14 17.17
C ARG A 2 43.27 43.06 15.90
N ALA A 3 43.85 42.57 14.81
CA ALA A 3 43.15 42.35 13.55
C ALA A 3 42.33 41.05 13.64
N VAL A 4 41.03 41.16 13.43
CA VAL A 4 40.11 40.02 13.30
C VAL A 4 39.98 39.72 11.82
N VAL A 5 40.43 38.53 11.39
CA VAL A 5 40.23 38.04 10.03
C VAL A 5 38.91 37.28 9.98
N LEU A 6 37.91 37.84 9.30
CA LEU A 6 36.67 37.12 8.96
C LEU A 6 36.91 36.25 7.72
N LEU A 7 36.93 34.93 7.91
CA LEU A 7 36.86 33.95 6.82
C LEU A 7 35.39 33.76 6.42
N ALA A 8 35.02 34.28 5.26
CA ALA A 8 33.74 34.01 4.63
C ALA A 8 33.75 32.60 4.04
N PHE A 9 32.99 31.67 4.64
CA PHE A 9 32.72 30.36 4.03
C PHE A 9 31.66 30.53 2.94
N ALA A 10 32.08 30.50 1.68
CA ALA A 10 31.18 30.36 0.55
C ALA A 10 30.58 28.94 0.58
N SER A 11 29.29 28.82 0.87
CA SER A 11 28.56 27.57 0.78
C SER A 11 28.37 27.19 -0.70
N LEU A 12 29.15 26.23 -1.16
CA LEU A 12 28.93 25.57 -2.45
C LEU A 12 27.65 24.74 -2.34
N ALA A 13 26.53 25.28 -2.83
CA ALA A 13 25.32 24.50 -3.07
C ALA A 13 25.63 23.48 -4.18
N SER A 14 25.91 22.23 -3.79
CA SER A 14 26.00 21.13 -4.74
C SER A 14 24.62 20.88 -5.32
N THR A 15 24.42 21.25 -6.59
CA THR A 15 23.30 20.75 -7.38
C THR A 15 23.53 19.27 -7.62
N ALA A 16 22.90 18.41 -6.80
CA ALA A 16 22.87 16.98 -7.07
C ALA A 16 22.23 16.77 -8.45
N VAL A 17 23.02 16.38 -9.45
CA VAL A 17 22.52 16.00 -10.76
C VAL A 17 21.59 14.81 -10.53
N ALA A 18 20.31 14.96 -10.86
CA ALA A 18 19.34 13.87 -10.80
C ALA A 18 19.83 12.75 -11.72
N GLN A 19 20.39 11.70 -11.12
CA GLN A 19 20.87 10.54 -11.87
C GLN A 19 19.68 9.95 -12.64
N PRO A 20 19.81 9.65 -13.94
CA PRO A 20 18.67 9.14 -14.69
C PRO A 20 18.28 7.81 -14.07
N ALA A 21 17.02 7.72 -13.67
CA ALA A 21 16.49 6.59 -12.98
C ALA A 21 16.25 5.42 -13.96
N GLY A 22 16.35 4.19 -13.46
CA GLY A 22 16.06 3.00 -14.24
C GLY A 22 14.59 2.60 -14.19
N ARG A 23 14.26 1.57 -14.97
CA ARG A 23 12.91 1.01 -15.08
C ARG A 23 12.95 -0.47 -14.71
N ILE A 24 11.95 -0.91 -13.96
CA ILE A 24 11.69 -2.34 -13.73
C ILE A 24 10.39 -2.71 -14.43
N ALA A 25 10.39 -3.75 -15.24
CA ALA A 25 9.20 -4.26 -15.90
C ALA A 25 9.08 -5.77 -15.72
N GLY A 26 7.90 -6.31 -15.99
CA GLY A 26 7.70 -7.73 -15.76
C GLY A 26 6.26 -8.18 -15.78
N LYS A 27 6.08 -9.44 -15.36
CA LYS A 27 4.77 -10.05 -15.17
C LYS A 27 4.66 -10.68 -13.79
N VAL A 28 3.50 -10.52 -13.17
CA VAL A 28 3.09 -11.29 -11.99
C VAL A 28 2.05 -12.31 -12.40
N THR A 29 2.27 -13.57 -12.04
CA THR A 29 1.26 -14.63 -12.16
C THR A 29 0.71 -14.95 -10.77
N VAL A 30 -0.61 -15.01 -10.65
CA VAL A 30 -1.29 -15.34 -9.40
C VAL A 30 -2.08 -16.63 -9.60
N SER A 31 -1.92 -17.59 -8.69
CA SER A 31 -2.70 -18.83 -8.66
C SER A 31 -3.55 -18.93 -7.40
N GLU A 32 -4.70 -19.57 -7.48
CA GLU A 32 -5.47 -20.01 -6.31
C GLU A 32 -4.83 -21.24 -5.66
N ALA A 33 -5.35 -21.66 -4.50
CA ALA A 33 -4.87 -22.81 -3.75
C ALA A 33 -4.98 -24.13 -4.52
N ASP A 34 -5.93 -24.24 -5.46
CA ASP A 34 -6.11 -25.40 -6.35
C ASP A 34 -5.20 -25.37 -7.60
N GLY A 35 -4.35 -24.34 -7.72
CA GLY A 35 -3.42 -24.16 -8.83
C GLY A 35 -4.01 -23.43 -10.05
N THR A 36 -5.31 -23.15 -10.08
CA THR A 36 -5.93 -22.38 -11.16
C THR A 36 -5.39 -20.94 -11.20
N GLN A 37 -5.30 -20.34 -12.38
CA GLN A 37 -4.86 -18.94 -12.48
C GLN A 37 -5.95 -17.99 -12.00
N ALA A 38 -5.57 -17.12 -11.07
CA ALA A 38 -6.37 -16.00 -10.60
C ALA A 38 -6.24 -14.81 -11.56
N VAL A 39 -6.78 -14.96 -12.78
CA VAL A 39 -6.73 -13.91 -13.81
C VAL A 39 -7.37 -12.62 -13.28
N GLY A 40 -6.70 -11.48 -13.48
CA GLY A 40 -7.17 -10.18 -13.00
C GLY A 40 -7.04 -9.96 -11.48
N ALA A 41 -6.34 -10.82 -10.75
CA ALA A 41 -6.06 -10.61 -9.34
C ALA A 41 -5.32 -9.29 -9.09
N GLU A 42 -5.94 -8.40 -8.30
CA GLU A 42 -5.31 -7.14 -7.91
C GLU A 42 -3.97 -7.40 -7.21
N THR A 43 -2.89 -6.96 -7.84
CA THR A 43 -1.54 -7.11 -7.29
C THR A 43 -0.81 -5.78 -7.34
N VAL A 44 -0.22 -5.39 -6.21
CA VAL A 44 0.73 -4.29 -6.11
C VAL A 44 2.15 -4.83 -6.21
N VAL A 45 2.96 -4.21 -7.05
CA VAL A 45 4.42 -4.43 -7.10
C VAL A 45 5.12 -3.20 -6.54
N TYR A 46 6.06 -3.38 -5.63
CA TYR A 46 6.76 -2.27 -4.97
C TYR A 46 8.23 -2.58 -4.68
N VAL A 47 9.03 -1.53 -4.56
CA VAL A 47 10.47 -1.62 -4.29
C VAL A 47 10.80 -1.14 -2.89
N VAL A 48 11.65 -1.88 -2.18
CA VAL A 48 12.18 -1.45 -0.88
C VAL A 48 13.71 -1.38 -0.90
N GLY A 49 14.27 -0.71 0.10
CA GLY A 49 15.72 -0.53 0.26
C GLY A 49 16.17 0.94 0.20
N PHE A 50 15.27 1.85 -0.15
CA PHE A 50 15.49 3.30 -0.09
C PHE A 50 14.19 4.01 0.33
N THR A 51 14.35 5.25 0.79
CA THR A 51 13.26 6.15 1.15
C THR A 51 13.14 7.27 0.13
N GLU A 52 11.95 7.82 0.01
CA GLU A 52 11.71 9.09 -0.67
C GLU A 52 10.95 10.03 0.28
N PRO A 53 11.08 11.35 0.14
CA PRO A 53 10.33 12.28 0.98
C PRO A 53 8.81 12.00 0.93
N PRO A 54 8.08 12.18 2.05
CA PRO A 54 6.63 12.07 2.09
C PRO A 54 5.94 12.98 1.06
N GLY A 55 4.90 12.45 0.41
CA GLY A 55 4.01 13.22 -0.46
C GLY A 55 4.39 13.26 -1.95
N SER A 56 3.41 13.65 -2.77
CA SER A 56 3.65 14.21 -4.09
C SER A 56 4.54 15.46 -3.93
N LEU A 57 5.22 15.90 -4.99
CA LEU A 57 5.89 17.22 -5.05
C LEU A 57 4.96 18.40 -4.67
N THR A 58 3.66 18.15 -4.46
CA THR A 58 2.58 19.09 -4.16
C THR A 58 1.89 18.89 -2.80
N GLY A 59 2.38 18.02 -1.90
CA GLY A 59 1.85 17.85 -0.53
C GLY A 59 1.26 16.47 -0.19
N THR A 60 0.65 16.35 0.99
CA THR A 60 0.00 15.12 1.50
C THR A 60 -1.12 14.68 0.56
N SER A 61 -0.98 13.50 -0.05
CA SER A 61 -2.04 12.95 -0.88
C SER A 61 -3.11 12.28 -0.02
N VAL A 62 -4.38 12.37 -0.47
CA VAL A 62 -5.50 11.69 0.19
C VAL A 62 -5.98 10.59 -0.76
N ALA A 63 -5.58 9.36 -0.48
CA ALA A 63 -6.13 8.18 -1.15
C ALA A 63 -7.52 7.85 -0.58
N THR A 64 -8.27 6.98 -1.25
CA THR A 64 -9.65 6.62 -0.84
C THR A 64 -9.86 5.11 -0.81
N ILE A 65 -10.55 4.63 0.23
CA ILE A 65 -11.14 3.29 0.32
C ILE A 65 -12.61 3.47 0.70
N ALA A 66 -13.52 3.28 -0.25
CA ALA A 66 -14.95 3.42 -0.03
C ALA A 66 -15.55 2.17 0.63
N GLN A 67 -16.54 2.35 1.50
CA GLN A 67 -17.43 1.30 1.98
C GLN A 67 -18.63 1.23 1.02
N LYS A 68 -18.71 0.18 0.21
CA LYS A 68 -19.73 0.01 -0.84
C LYS A 68 -20.04 -1.46 -1.10
N GLY A 69 -21.32 -1.82 -1.12
CA GLY A 69 -21.79 -3.19 -1.31
C GLY A 69 -21.28 -4.15 -0.24
N ARG A 70 -21.17 -3.71 1.04
CA ARG A 70 -20.51 -4.46 2.13
C ARG A 70 -19.09 -4.91 1.77
N ARG A 71 -18.35 -4.03 1.12
CA ARG A 71 -16.92 -4.22 0.80
C ARG A 71 -16.16 -2.91 1.00
N PHE A 72 -14.87 -3.04 1.20
CA PHE A 72 -13.93 -1.94 1.02
C PHE A 72 -13.49 -1.91 -0.45
N VAL A 73 -13.52 -0.74 -1.09
CA VAL A 73 -13.20 -0.57 -2.51
C VAL A 73 -12.25 0.63 -2.70
N PRO A 74 -11.01 0.43 -3.16
CA PRO A 74 -10.37 -0.87 -3.38
C PRO A 74 -10.14 -1.60 -2.06
N ASP A 75 -9.96 -2.92 -2.13
CA ASP A 75 -9.64 -3.76 -0.97
C ASP A 75 -8.13 -3.91 -0.76
N LEU A 76 -7.30 -3.66 -1.78
CA LEU A 76 -5.86 -3.50 -1.65
C LEU A 76 -5.50 -2.07 -2.01
N LEU A 77 -4.73 -1.36 -1.18
CA LEU A 77 -4.24 -0.01 -1.46
C LEU A 77 -2.76 0.10 -1.12
N ALA A 78 -1.97 0.76 -1.98
CA ALA A 78 -0.62 1.17 -1.66
C ALA A 78 -0.55 2.70 -1.57
N ILE A 79 0.13 3.18 -0.55
CA ILE A 79 0.38 4.60 -0.27
C ILE A 79 1.82 4.77 0.21
N THR A 80 2.30 6.00 0.29
CA THR A 80 3.60 6.31 0.87
C THR A 80 3.43 6.88 2.28
N VAL A 81 4.44 6.72 3.12
CA VAL A 81 4.50 7.32 4.46
C VAL A 81 4.08 8.80 4.42
N GLY A 82 3.19 9.18 5.34
CA GLY A 82 2.65 10.53 5.50
C GLY A 82 1.32 10.75 4.77
N ASP A 83 0.90 9.85 3.88
CA ASP A 83 -0.39 9.94 3.21
C ASP A 83 -1.57 9.73 4.17
N LYS A 84 -2.73 10.26 3.76
CA LYS A 84 -4.02 10.00 4.41
C LYS A 84 -4.88 9.10 3.53
N VAL A 85 -5.75 8.31 4.16
CA VAL A 85 -6.81 7.57 3.47
C VAL A 85 -8.16 8.04 3.97
N ALA A 86 -9.03 8.41 3.03
CA ALA A 86 -10.44 8.71 3.26
C ALA A 86 -11.31 7.46 3.11
N PHE A 87 -12.28 7.32 4.01
CA PHE A 87 -13.20 6.19 4.05
C PHE A 87 -14.66 6.66 3.93
N PRO A 88 -15.13 7.02 2.71
CA PRO A 88 -16.53 7.37 2.51
C PRO A 88 -17.42 6.13 2.65
N ASN A 89 -18.59 6.28 3.28
CA ASN A 89 -19.63 5.26 3.27
C ASN A 89 -20.67 5.54 2.18
N GLY A 90 -20.68 4.70 1.14
CA GLY A 90 -21.64 4.77 0.04
C GLY A 90 -22.91 3.93 0.26
N ASP A 91 -22.92 3.06 1.27
CA ASP A 91 -24.02 2.14 1.54
C ASP A 91 -25.09 2.78 2.45
N PRO A 92 -26.35 2.30 2.39
CA PRO A 92 -27.43 2.82 3.22
C PRO A 92 -27.37 2.35 4.69
N PHE A 93 -26.52 1.38 5.02
CA PHE A 93 -26.37 0.82 6.36
C PHE A 93 -25.08 1.30 7.03
N LEU A 94 -25.00 1.06 8.34
CA LEU A 94 -23.85 1.44 9.15
C LEU A 94 -22.66 0.55 8.83
N HIS A 95 -21.51 1.20 8.68
CA HIS A 95 -20.23 0.52 8.66
C HIS A 95 -19.32 1.03 9.78
N ASN A 96 -18.14 0.45 9.86
CA ASN A 96 -17.08 0.79 10.78
C ASN A 96 -15.75 0.51 10.07
N VAL A 97 -14.71 1.23 10.45
CA VAL A 97 -13.36 1.06 9.92
C VAL A 97 -12.39 1.02 11.08
N PHE A 98 -11.74 -0.13 11.28
CA PHE A 98 -10.75 -0.31 12.32
C PHE A 98 -9.57 -1.16 11.84
N SER A 99 -8.44 -1.06 12.54
CA SER A 99 -7.27 -1.92 12.37
C SER A 99 -6.65 -2.25 13.72
N GLN A 100 -6.20 -3.49 13.85
CA GLN A 100 -5.40 -3.97 14.99
C GLN A 100 -3.93 -4.28 14.59
N SER A 101 -3.54 -3.99 13.34
CA SER A 101 -2.18 -4.23 12.86
C SER A 101 -1.15 -3.44 13.67
N THR A 102 -0.04 -4.09 14.03
CA THR A 102 1.03 -3.47 14.85
C THR A 102 1.57 -2.18 14.25
N ALA A 103 1.68 -2.11 12.92
CA ALA A 103 2.16 -0.92 12.22
C ALA A 103 1.26 0.31 12.43
N ARG A 104 -0.06 0.11 12.61
CA ARG A 104 -1.02 1.20 12.79
C ARG A 104 -2.37 0.72 13.35
N LYS A 105 -2.52 0.74 14.68
CA LYS A 105 -3.81 0.49 15.32
C LYS A 105 -4.73 1.72 15.27
N PHE A 106 -6.02 1.53 14.98
CA PHE A 106 -7.03 2.59 15.03
C PHE A 106 -8.47 2.04 15.00
N ASP A 107 -9.44 2.85 15.44
CA ASP A 107 -10.88 2.66 15.21
C ASP A 107 -11.48 4.04 14.87
N LEU A 108 -12.14 4.16 13.71
CA LEU A 108 -12.81 5.40 13.28
C LEU A 108 -14.28 5.45 13.72
N GLY A 109 -14.76 4.45 14.45
CA GLY A 109 -16.15 4.35 14.89
C GLY A 109 -17.08 4.04 13.72
N SER A 110 -18.38 4.19 13.94
CA SER A 110 -19.37 3.88 12.92
C SER A 110 -19.53 5.00 11.89
N PHE A 111 -20.00 4.65 10.69
CA PHE A 111 -20.23 5.55 9.56
C PHE A 111 -21.67 5.44 9.09
N LYS A 112 -22.39 6.56 9.04
CA LYS A 112 -23.69 6.64 8.34
C LYS A 112 -23.50 6.79 6.84
N LYS A 113 -24.55 6.55 6.04
CA LYS A 113 -24.53 6.83 4.59
C LYS A 113 -24.05 8.26 4.33
N GLY A 114 -23.10 8.42 3.41
CA GLY A 114 -22.52 9.69 3.01
C GLY A 114 -21.42 10.22 3.95
N GLU A 115 -21.22 9.61 5.12
CA GLU A 115 -20.18 10.03 6.05
C GLU A 115 -18.79 9.64 5.53
N THR A 116 -17.81 10.53 5.73
CA THR A 116 -16.40 10.28 5.40
C THR A 116 -15.54 10.64 6.59
N LYS A 117 -14.60 9.75 6.93
CA LYS A 117 -13.53 10.01 7.92
C LYS A 117 -12.19 9.70 7.28
N GLN A 118 -11.13 10.29 7.81
CA GLN A 118 -9.77 10.08 7.31
C GLN A 118 -8.84 9.56 8.39
N LYS A 119 -7.81 8.82 7.96
CA LYS A 119 -6.71 8.38 8.82
C LYS A 119 -5.37 8.63 8.14
N GLU A 120 -4.41 9.16 8.88
CA GLU A 120 -3.02 9.34 8.42
C GLU A 120 -2.17 8.10 8.69
N PHE A 121 -1.14 7.89 7.87
CA PHE A 121 -0.25 6.73 7.91
C PHE A 121 1.24 7.15 7.87
N PRO A 122 1.84 7.50 9.03
CA PRO A 122 3.20 8.03 9.12
C PRO A 122 4.30 6.96 9.25
N THR A 123 3.94 5.68 9.33
CA THR A 123 4.89 4.59 9.58
C THR A 123 4.73 3.53 8.49
N PRO A 124 5.83 3.04 7.87
CA PRO A 124 5.76 1.94 6.93
C PRO A 124 5.16 0.68 7.56
N GLY A 125 4.45 -0.11 6.75
CA GLY A 125 3.94 -1.41 7.17
C GLY A 125 2.73 -1.88 6.38
N VAL A 126 2.31 -3.11 6.67
CA VAL A 126 1.08 -3.71 6.16
C VAL A 126 0.00 -3.53 7.23
N ILE A 127 -1.14 -2.96 6.81
CA ILE A 127 -2.23 -2.60 7.72
C ILE A 127 -3.50 -3.22 7.19
N ASP A 128 -4.04 -4.19 7.92
CA ASP A 128 -5.32 -4.78 7.61
C ASP A 128 -6.44 -3.95 8.25
N VAL A 129 -7.48 -3.70 7.46
CA VAL A 129 -8.59 -2.83 7.80
C VAL A 129 -9.87 -3.65 7.71
N TYR A 130 -10.67 -3.59 8.76
CA TYR A 130 -11.86 -4.42 8.91
C TYR A 130 -13.08 -3.59 9.29
N CYS A 131 -14.27 -4.19 9.12
CA CYS A 131 -15.52 -3.63 9.63
C CYS A 131 -16.02 -4.41 10.84
N ASN A 132 -16.26 -3.72 11.96
CA ASN A 132 -16.75 -4.37 13.18
C ASN A 132 -18.21 -4.87 13.09
N ILE A 133 -18.94 -4.52 12.04
CA ILE A 133 -20.35 -4.89 11.86
C ILE A 133 -20.48 -6.03 10.85
N HIS A 134 -19.65 -6.01 9.80
CA HIS A 134 -19.71 -6.92 8.66
C HIS A 134 -18.37 -7.67 8.55
N PRO A 135 -18.26 -8.91 9.06
CA PRO A 135 -17.00 -9.66 9.08
C PRO A 135 -16.46 -10.01 7.69
N GLU A 136 -17.24 -9.85 6.63
CA GLU A 136 -16.79 -10.03 5.26
C GLU A 136 -15.98 -8.84 4.71
N MET A 137 -16.03 -7.68 5.39
CA MET A 137 -15.35 -6.48 4.95
C MET A 137 -13.91 -6.46 5.45
N ALA A 138 -12.99 -6.71 4.53
CA ALA A 138 -11.55 -6.64 4.77
C ALA A 138 -10.85 -5.90 3.62
N ALA A 139 -9.81 -5.14 3.98
CA ALA A 139 -8.88 -4.49 3.07
C ALA A 139 -7.47 -4.49 3.65
N THR A 140 -6.48 -4.27 2.81
CA THR A 140 -5.07 -4.10 3.21
C THR A 140 -4.52 -2.81 2.63
N ILE A 141 -3.86 -2.02 3.47
CA ILE A 141 -3.10 -0.83 3.09
C ILE A 141 -1.61 -1.16 3.24
N LEU A 142 -0.86 -1.03 2.15
CA LEU A 142 0.60 -1.07 2.13
C LEU A 142 1.10 0.37 2.28
N VAL A 143 1.69 0.69 3.43
CA VAL A 143 2.37 1.97 3.66
C VAL A 143 3.84 1.79 3.35
N LEU A 144 4.29 2.41 2.27
CA LEU A 144 5.61 2.19 1.69
C LEU A 144 6.57 3.34 2.02
N PRO A 145 7.88 3.06 2.15
CA PRO A 145 8.89 4.08 2.47
C PRO A 145 9.21 5.02 1.30
N ASN A 146 8.71 4.72 0.10
CA ASN A 146 8.95 5.47 -1.12
C ASN A 146 7.73 5.36 -2.06
N ARG A 147 7.74 6.09 -3.18
CA ARG A 147 6.62 6.11 -4.15
C ARG A 147 6.80 5.10 -5.30
N ARG A 148 7.79 4.20 -5.22
CA ARG A 148 8.07 3.21 -6.28
C ARG A 148 7.24 1.97 -6.07
N HIS A 149 5.96 2.11 -6.40
CA HIS A 149 5.00 1.04 -6.45
C HIS A 149 4.04 1.23 -7.63
N THR A 150 3.44 0.14 -8.09
CA THR A 150 2.51 0.13 -9.19
C THR A 150 1.51 -1.00 -9.01
N ARG A 151 0.34 -0.88 -9.65
CA ARG A 151 -0.59 -2.00 -9.80
C ARG A 151 -0.30 -2.74 -11.09
N THR A 152 -0.42 -4.05 -11.04
CA THR A 152 -0.44 -4.88 -12.24
C THR A 152 -1.66 -4.55 -13.10
N ARG A 153 -1.51 -4.69 -14.41
CA ARG A 153 -2.63 -4.74 -15.35
C ARG A 153 -3.39 -6.07 -15.20
N PRO A 154 -4.61 -6.18 -15.76
CA PRO A 154 -5.39 -7.43 -15.67
C PRO A 154 -4.68 -8.68 -16.21
N ASP A 155 -3.74 -8.51 -17.15
CA ASP A 155 -2.91 -9.59 -17.70
C ASP A 155 -1.68 -9.94 -16.81
N GLY A 156 -1.52 -9.25 -15.69
CA GLY A 156 -0.41 -9.41 -14.74
C GLY A 156 0.84 -8.57 -15.06
N THR A 157 0.87 -7.84 -16.18
CA THR A 157 2.04 -7.03 -16.53
C THR A 157 2.16 -5.78 -15.67
N PHE A 158 3.39 -5.32 -15.43
CA PHE A 158 3.66 -4.10 -14.68
C PHE A 158 4.89 -3.35 -15.19
N THR A 159 4.96 -2.08 -14.81
CA THR A 159 6.13 -1.23 -15.03
C THR A 159 6.31 -0.30 -13.83
N LEU A 160 7.53 -0.18 -13.35
CA LEU A 160 7.97 0.70 -12.28
C LEU A 160 9.03 1.64 -12.84
N ASP A 161 8.65 2.90 -12.99
CA ASP A 161 9.51 3.96 -13.48
C ASP A 161 10.21 4.70 -12.36
N GLY A 162 11.37 5.25 -12.70
CA GLY A 162 12.05 6.19 -11.83
C GLY A 162 12.72 5.52 -10.62
N VAL A 163 13.07 4.24 -10.73
CA VAL A 163 13.77 3.52 -9.66
C VAL A 163 15.25 3.95 -9.65
N PRO A 164 15.80 4.41 -8.52
CA PRO A 164 17.21 4.80 -8.46
C PRO A 164 18.13 3.64 -8.88
N PRO A 165 19.28 3.90 -9.53
CA PRO A 165 20.29 2.87 -9.76
C PRO A 165 20.75 2.25 -8.44
N GLY A 166 20.98 0.93 -8.43
CA GLY A 166 21.36 0.19 -7.23
C GLY A 166 20.76 -1.21 -7.18
N THR A 167 21.04 -1.93 -6.11
CA THR A 167 20.49 -3.27 -5.86
C THR A 167 19.34 -3.18 -4.87
N TRP A 168 18.15 -3.56 -5.30
CA TRP A 168 16.92 -3.44 -4.52
C TRP A 168 16.19 -4.76 -4.41
N THR A 169 15.23 -4.83 -3.50
CA THR A 169 14.29 -5.94 -3.42
C THR A 169 12.93 -5.47 -3.93
N VAL A 170 12.41 -6.17 -4.94
CA VAL A 170 11.07 -5.96 -5.48
C VAL A 170 10.14 -7.00 -4.88
N PHE A 171 8.99 -6.54 -4.38
CA PHE A 171 7.94 -7.38 -3.84
C PHE A 171 6.72 -7.33 -4.73
N ALA A 172 5.99 -8.43 -4.81
CA ALA A 172 4.61 -8.45 -5.28
C ALA A 172 3.69 -8.85 -4.13
N TYR A 173 2.56 -8.18 -4.01
CA TYR A 173 1.56 -8.40 -2.97
C TYR A 173 0.15 -8.39 -3.55
N THR A 174 -0.61 -9.44 -3.27
CA THR A 174 -2.06 -9.51 -3.45
C THR A 174 -2.68 -9.79 -2.09
N ARG A 175 -3.91 -9.34 -1.88
CA ARG A 175 -4.71 -9.89 -0.76
C ARG A 175 -4.79 -11.42 -0.87
N ARG A 176 -4.87 -12.07 0.29
CA ARG A 176 -4.88 -13.53 0.45
C ARG A 176 -3.58 -14.24 0.03
N ALA A 177 -2.49 -13.53 -0.26
CA ALA A 177 -1.22 -14.18 -0.58
C ALA A 177 -0.78 -15.11 0.56
N THR A 178 -0.47 -16.38 0.25
CA THR A 178 -0.05 -17.37 1.26
C THR A 178 1.34 -17.09 1.81
N ARG A 179 2.19 -16.40 1.04
CA ARG A 179 3.52 -15.94 1.42
C ARG A 179 3.91 -14.70 0.63
N PRO A 180 4.72 -13.79 1.20
CA PRO A 180 5.37 -12.74 0.42
C PRO A 180 6.22 -13.34 -0.69
N VAL A 181 6.25 -12.70 -1.85
CA VAL A 181 7.13 -13.07 -2.96
C VAL A 181 7.97 -11.86 -3.33
N SER A 182 9.27 -12.07 -3.46
CA SER A 182 10.22 -11.02 -3.79
C SER A 182 11.38 -11.53 -4.62
N ALA A 183 12.03 -10.59 -5.30
CA ALA A 183 13.27 -10.82 -6.04
C ALA A 183 14.24 -9.66 -5.80
N LYS A 184 15.53 -9.97 -5.71
CA LYS A 184 16.58 -8.95 -5.77
C LYS A 184 16.82 -8.57 -7.23
N VAL A 185 16.95 -7.27 -7.48
CA VAL A 185 17.20 -6.72 -8.81
C VAL A 185 18.31 -5.70 -8.75
N THR A 186 19.15 -5.67 -9.80
CA THR A 186 20.09 -4.59 -10.02
C THR A 186 19.48 -3.65 -11.07
N VAL A 187 19.31 -2.40 -10.69
CA VAL A 187 18.81 -1.33 -11.57
C VAL A 187 20.00 -0.50 -12.02
N THR A 188 20.10 -0.30 -13.32
CA THR A 188 21.13 0.54 -13.94
C THR A 188 20.47 1.73 -14.62
N THR A 189 21.15 2.88 -14.62
CA THR A 189 20.69 4.09 -15.30
C THR A 189 20.39 3.82 -16.78
N GLY A 190 19.18 4.19 -17.24
CA GLY A 190 18.80 4.10 -18.65
C GLY A 190 18.59 2.69 -19.19
N ALA A 191 18.58 1.67 -18.32
CA ALA A 191 18.33 0.29 -18.68
C ALA A 191 17.04 -0.24 -18.05
N ASP A 192 16.39 -1.17 -18.77
CA ASP A 192 15.23 -1.90 -18.29
C ASP A 192 15.68 -3.19 -17.60
N THR A 193 15.27 -3.37 -16.35
CA THR A 193 15.43 -4.63 -15.63
C THR A 193 14.12 -5.41 -15.69
N THR A 194 14.15 -6.64 -16.21
CA THR A 194 12.96 -7.50 -16.31
C THR A 194 12.95 -8.56 -15.21
N ILE A 195 11.83 -8.73 -14.52
CA ILE A 195 11.60 -9.81 -13.56
C ILE A 195 10.21 -10.42 -13.70
N ASN A 196 10.04 -11.68 -13.31
CA ASN A 196 8.73 -12.31 -13.17
C ASN A 196 8.54 -12.80 -11.74
N LEU A 197 7.34 -12.65 -11.20
CA LEU A 197 6.99 -13.03 -9.84
C LEU A 197 5.76 -13.94 -9.87
N ALA A 198 5.73 -14.96 -9.01
CA ALA A 198 4.63 -15.91 -8.94
C ALA A 198 4.07 -15.99 -7.51
N LEU A 199 2.81 -15.60 -7.36
CA LEU A 199 2.07 -15.58 -6.10
C LEU A 199 1.04 -16.71 -6.07
N SER A 200 0.71 -17.17 -4.86
CA SER A 200 -0.41 -18.07 -4.63
C SER A 200 -1.33 -17.46 -3.57
N ARG A 201 -2.65 -17.57 -3.77
CA ARG A 201 -3.67 -17.11 -2.83
C ARG A 201 -4.27 -18.27 -2.06
N GLY A 202 -4.41 -18.09 -0.75
CA GLY A 202 -5.16 -18.99 0.13
C GLY A 202 -6.58 -18.50 0.35
N ALA A 203 -7.29 -19.04 1.34
CA ALA A 203 -8.57 -18.48 1.77
C ALA A 203 -8.41 -17.05 2.33
N GLU A 204 -9.52 -16.33 2.45
CA GLU A 204 -9.52 -15.09 3.24
C GLU A 204 -9.20 -15.43 4.71
N PRO A 205 -8.21 -14.76 5.33
CA PRO A 205 -7.93 -14.98 6.74
C PRO A 205 -9.14 -14.63 7.60
N GLU A 206 -9.48 -15.50 8.56
CA GLU A 206 -10.41 -15.14 9.61
C GLU A 206 -9.82 -13.99 10.45
N HIS A 207 -10.65 -13.03 10.82
CA HIS A 207 -10.26 -11.93 11.70
C HIS A 207 -11.25 -11.75 12.84
N LEU A 208 -10.76 -11.14 13.92
CA LEU A 208 -11.54 -10.82 15.10
C LEU A 208 -12.25 -9.48 14.92
N ASN A 209 -13.22 -9.22 15.79
CA ASN A 209 -13.88 -7.94 15.90
C ASN A 209 -12.92 -6.91 16.52
N LYS A 210 -13.36 -5.65 16.62
CA LYS A 210 -12.50 -4.57 17.14
C LYS A 210 -12.08 -4.72 18.60
N TYR A 211 -12.76 -5.58 19.36
CA TYR A 211 -12.46 -5.92 20.75
C TYR A 211 -11.53 -7.14 20.88
N GLY A 212 -11.12 -7.76 19.78
CA GLY A 212 -10.29 -8.96 19.80
C GLY A 212 -11.09 -10.23 20.11
N GLU A 213 -12.39 -10.24 19.82
CA GLU A 213 -13.27 -11.39 20.02
C GLU A 213 -13.78 -11.93 18.68
N LYS A 214 -14.28 -13.17 18.66
CA LYS A 214 -14.97 -13.68 17.47
C LYS A 214 -16.23 -12.84 17.20
N TYR A 215 -16.55 -12.68 15.92
CA TYR A 215 -17.84 -12.09 15.54
C TYR A 215 -18.98 -12.95 16.08
N ARG A 216 -20.00 -12.28 16.62
CA ARG A 216 -21.24 -12.98 16.94
C ARG A 216 -21.85 -13.48 15.63
N PRO A 217 -22.45 -14.68 15.62
CA PRO A 217 -23.18 -15.16 14.47
C PRO A 217 -24.17 -14.07 14.03
N SER A 218 -24.17 -13.73 12.75
CA SER A 218 -25.15 -12.80 12.22
C SER A 218 -26.53 -13.41 12.47
N VAL A 219 -27.35 -12.73 13.28
CA VAL A 219 -28.77 -13.08 13.37
C VAL A 219 -29.37 -12.64 12.05
N THR A 220 -29.44 -13.53 11.06
CA THR A 220 -30.05 -13.30 9.76
C THR A 220 -31.52 -12.95 9.94
N THR A 221 -31.81 -11.68 10.20
CA THR A 221 -33.16 -11.14 10.30
C THR A 221 -33.19 -9.71 9.80
N TYR A 222 -32.91 -9.53 8.51
CA TYR A 222 -33.58 -8.48 7.73
C TYR A 222 -33.82 -9.06 6.34
N ARG A 223 -35.07 -9.49 6.12
CA ARG A 223 -35.66 -9.71 4.80
C ARG A 223 -35.86 -8.38 4.10
#